data_AF-A0A7S0BSV4-F1
#
_entry.id   AF-A0A7S0BSV4-F1
#
_cell.length_a   1.000
_cell.length_b   1.000
_cell.length_c   1.000
_cell.angle_alpha   90.00
_cell.angle_beta   90.00
_cell.angle_gamma   90.00
#
_symmetry.space_group_name_H-M   'P 1'
#
loop_
_entity.id
_entity.type
_entity.pdbx_description
1 polymer ?
#
loop_
_entity_poly.entity_id
_entity_poly.type
_entity_poly.pdbx_seq_one_letter_code
_entity_poly.pdbx_strand_id
1 'polypeptide(L)'
;FVKSDSPFVCEYKYYIQARKGHSHTTWEDGVNHVVMVVAGAGRDVKVEDDWGSSGATKFTEDEVHQVKRTRSLGFKTFLENVLTPLRQRRVEFLVHARTAMGDVMYVCGSIPELGNWQRNRAVKLKYGGAGEGADSVWGGMVTLEDERMQFEYKYFILKQDGSRIWEKGADKNRQAMTWMKPEYQPGRILFEDKFECNSINFSIFYPAGEHEVMHVTGEPAVIGKWMDPGPVPMRLGVKEKLETDVEGQKWELSVFLSQETKSFQYRYALKNTVTGYSKWEREPNRVANLNNLQPVNSTFFLRDVNFVADMQFHECPPDMFIGPYPQTTADIDEMAEAGVTAVLNVQTDEDFDHRQIDWDTLLKHYEKRNIQVIRCQIRDFDRNSLRERLMSAVRVLDVFHMEGKKSYIHCTAGMGRAPAVVVAYLVWVKKWNLYDAVQHVKTHRPVAVPNVPVLEEALKSKYTLY
;
A
#
# COMPACT_ATOMS: atom_id res chain seq x y z
N PHE A 1 27.26 7.13 26.95
CA PHE A 1 28.22 5.99 26.82
C PHE A 1 28.06 5.05 27.99
N VAL A 2 27.87 3.75 27.75
CA VAL A 2 27.72 2.73 28.80
C VAL A 2 28.68 1.58 28.50
N LYS A 3 29.50 1.18 29.49
CA LYS A 3 30.43 0.04 29.38
C LYS A 3 29.83 -1.18 30.06
N SER A 4 29.71 -2.29 29.34
CA SER A 4 29.27 -3.58 29.88
C SER A 4 29.83 -4.73 29.04
N ASP A 5 30.25 -5.80 29.71
CA ASP A 5 30.81 -7.02 29.09
C ASP A 5 29.74 -8.06 28.74
N SER A 6 28.46 -7.78 29.00
CA SER A 6 27.32 -8.66 28.69
C SER A 6 26.17 -7.86 28.09
N PRO A 7 25.33 -8.47 27.22
CA PRO A 7 24.18 -7.80 26.66
C PRO A 7 23.26 -7.33 27.78
N PHE A 8 22.90 -6.06 27.76
CA PHE A 8 22.01 -5.48 28.75
C PHE A 8 21.07 -4.52 28.05
N VAL A 9 19.92 -4.34 28.66
CA VAL A 9 18.95 -3.35 28.19
C VAL A 9 18.86 -2.22 29.18
N CYS A 10 18.91 -1.02 28.65
CA CYS A 10 18.89 0.22 29.39
C CYS A 10 17.61 0.97 29.02
N GLU A 11 16.83 1.34 30.03
CA GLU A 11 15.78 2.32 29.89
C GLU A 11 16.31 3.69 30.28
N TYR A 12 16.02 4.70 29.46
CA TYR A 12 16.32 6.09 29.81
C TYR A 12 15.17 7.00 29.38
N LYS A 13 15.13 8.17 29.99
CA LYS A 13 14.19 9.22 29.61
C LYS A 13 14.90 10.54 29.79
N TYR A 14 14.65 11.46 28.87
CA TYR A 14 15.24 12.76 28.97
C TYR A 14 14.42 13.66 29.92
N TYR A 15 15.10 14.60 30.58
CA TYR A 15 14.45 15.69 31.30
C TYR A 15 15.16 17.01 31.03
N ILE A 16 14.41 18.11 31.03
CA ILE A 16 14.95 19.47 30.97
C ILE A 16 14.93 20.06 32.37
N GLN A 17 16.07 20.58 32.80
CA GLN A 17 16.21 21.29 34.06
C GLN A 17 16.53 22.76 33.78
N ALA A 18 15.68 23.68 34.25
CA ALA A 18 15.89 25.11 34.09
C ALA A 18 17.19 25.57 34.79
N ARG A 19 17.95 26.50 34.18
CA ARG A 19 19.19 27.04 34.78
C ARG A 19 18.90 27.76 36.10
N LYS A 20 19.88 27.66 37.01
CA LYS A 20 19.90 28.09 38.44
C LYS A 20 18.83 29.12 38.83
N GLY A 21 17.90 28.68 39.69
CA GLY A 21 16.97 29.56 40.42
C GLY A 21 15.52 29.08 40.44
N HIS A 22 15.13 28.15 39.56
CA HIS A 22 13.75 27.65 39.46
C HIS A 22 13.72 26.12 39.45
N SER A 23 12.99 25.51 40.39
CA SER A 23 12.93 24.05 40.60
C SER A 23 11.81 23.39 39.79
N HIS A 24 11.80 23.58 38.47
CA HIS A 24 10.93 22.78 37.59
C HIS A 24 11.79 21.92 36.68
N THR A 25 11.63 20.61 36.84
CA THR A 25 12.18 19.57 35.98
C THR A 25 11.03 19.04 35.14
N THR A 26 11.11 19.21 33.84
CA THR A 26 10.09 18.68 32.92
C THR A 26 10.66 17.44 32.27
N TRP A 27 10.05 16.29 32.54
CA TRP A 27 10.38 15.04 31.88
C TRP A 27 9.79 15.05 30.47
N GLU A 28 10.43 14.34 29.56
CA GLU A 28 9.84 14.00 28.27
C GLU A 28 8.48 13.32 28.46
N ASP A 29 7.51 13.61 27.60
CA ASP A 29 6.22 12.93 27.60
C ASP A 29 6.30 11.56 26.91
N GLY A 30 5.47 10.60 27.31
CA GLY A 30 5.44 9.26 26.71
C GLY A 30 6.23 8.19 27.48
N VAL A 31 6.51 7.06 26.82
CA VAL A 31 7.20 5.90 27.43
C VAL A 31 8.71 6.14 27.54
N ASN A 32 9.41 5.36 28.36
CA ASN A 32 10.88 5.40 28.42
C ASN A 32 11.47 4.93 27.08
N HIS A 33 12.56 5.55 26.67
CA HIS A 33 13.39 5.05 25.58
C HIS A 33 14.10 3.77 26.03
N VAL A 34 14.21 2.82 25.11
CA VAL A 34 14.78 1.50 25.39
C VAL A 34 15.89 1.22 24.40
N VAL A 35 17.11 1.03 24.89
CA VAL A 35 18.25 0.63 24.05
C VAL A 35 18.75 -0.74 24.48
N MET A 36 18.72 -1.67 23.53
CA MET A 36 19.36 -2.97 23.64
C MET A 36 20.81 -2.87 23.17
N VAL A 37 21.75 -3.04 24.10
CA VAL A 37 23.17 -3.11 23.76
C VAL A 37 23.55 -4.57 23.58
N VAL A 38 23.71 -5.00 22.32
CA VAL A 38 24.15 -6.36 21.97
C VAL A 38 25.67 -6.38 21.98
N ALA A 39 26.26 -7.25 22.80
CA ALA A 39 27.68 -7.19 23.13
C ALA A 39 28.60 -7.27 21.90
N GLY A 40 29.51 -6.31 21.80
CA GLY A 40 30.64 -6.28 20.87
C GLY A 40 31.84 -5.60 21.53
N ALA A 41 32.63 -6.39 22.27
CA ALA A 41 33.97 -6.10 22.81
C ALA A 41 34.33 -4.61 23.02
N GLY A 42 34.03 -4.07 24.20
CA GLY A 42 34.74 -2.91 24.77
C GLY A 42 34.72 -1.60 23.97
N ARG A 43 33.81 -1.43 23.00
CA ARG A 43 33.66 -0.17 22.25
C ARG A 43 32.56 0.68 22.86
N ASP A 44 32.76 1.99 22.82
CA ASP A 44 31.74 2.98 23.19
C ASP A 44 30.55 2.85 22.24
N VAL A 45 29.38 2.51 22.80
CA VAL A 45 28.12 2.49 22.04
C VAL A 45 27.56 3.90 22.04
N LYS A 46 27.55 4.53 20.85
CA LYS A 46 26.90 5.80 20.60
C LYS A 46 25.42 5.53 20.29
N VAL A 47 24.54 6.12 21.09
CA VAL A 47 23.09 6.11 20.87
C VAL A 47 22.74 7.48 20.31
N GLU A 48 22.19 7.51 19.10
CA GLU A 48 21.63 8.71 18.48
C GLU A 48 20.12 8.61 18.60
N ASP A 49 19.51 9.61 19.23
CA ASP A 49 18.10 9.61 19.59
C ASP A 49 17.58 11.05 19.63
N ASP A 50 16.28 11.22 19.42
CA ASP A 50 15.60 12.50 19.28
C ASP A 50 14.66 12.73 20.47
N TRP A 51 14.65 13.95 21.02
CA TRP A 51 13.69 14.33 22.06
C TRP A 51 12.30 14.59 21.45
N GLY A 52 11.28 13.84 21.89
CA GLY A 52 9.89 14.05 21.53
C GLY A 52 9.51 13.70 20.07
N SER A 53 8.21 13.69 19.78
CA SER A 53 7.64 13.16 18.53
C SER A 53 7.67 14.11 17.31
N SER A 54 8.46 15.19 17.34
CA SER A 54 8.39 16.26 16.31
C SER A 54 9.74 16.70 15.72
N GLY A 55 10.83 15.95 15.91
CA GLY A 55 12.07 16.11 15.14
C GLY A 55 12.75 17.49 15.27
N ALA A 56 12.42 18.26 16.29
CA ALA A 56 12.85 19.65 16.42
C ALA A 56 13.53 19.86 17.77
N THR A 57 14.76 19.34 17.95
CA THR A 57 15.92 19.97 18.60
C THR A 57 17.04 18.90 18.69
N LYS A 58 18.11 19.05 17.92
CA LYS A 58 19.33 18.24 18.11
C LYS A 58 20.13 18.85 19.27
N PHE A 59 20.24 18.13 20.38
CA PHE A 59 21.16 18.51 21.45
C PHE A 59 22.61 18.25 21.01
N THR A 60 23.51 19.19 21.31
CA THR A 60 24.95 18.99 21.10
C THR A 60 25.56 18.19 22.26
N GLU A 61 26.67 17.48 22.03
CA GLU A 61 27.33 16.61 23.03
C GLU A 61 27.62 17.33 24.37
N ASP A 62 27.82 18.66 24.32
CA ASP A 62 28.11 19.51 25.48
C ASP A 62 26.88 19.81 26.37
N GLU A 63 25.66 19.52 25.92
CA GLU A 63 24.41 19.87 26.62
C GLU A 63 23.83 18.73 27.49
N VAL A 64 24.43 17.54 27.44
CA VAL A 64 23.98 16.37 28.22
C VAL A 64 24.72 16.32 29.57
N HIS A 65 24.11 16.88 30.61
CA HIS A 65 24.67 16.87 31.96
C HIS A 65 24.15 15.72 32.82
N GLN A 66 24.95 14.65 32.91
CA GLN A 66 24.89 13.53 33.87
C GLN A 66 23.76 12.48 33.72
N VAL A 67 24.18 11.21 33.63
CA VAL A 67 23.32 10.03 33.79
C VAL A 67 23.13 9.77 35.29
N LYS A 68 21.91 9.94 35.82
CA LYS A 68 21.68 9.90 37.27
C LYS A 68 21.43 8.52 37.89
N ARG A 69 21.16 7.46 37.11
CA ARG A 69 21.13 6.05 37.58
C ARG A 69 20.79 5.12 36.42
N THR A 70 21.65 4.13 36.18
CA THR A 70 21.31 2.96 35.35
C THR A 70 20.80 1.85 36.26
N ARG A 71 19.52 1.47 36.10
CA ARG A 71 19.01 0.22 36.68
C ARG A 71 19.21 -0.84 35.61
N SER A 72 20.20 -1.73 35.79
CA SER A 72 20.33 -2.88 34.89
C SER A 72 19.17 -3.83 35.15
N LEU A 73 18.19 -3.89 34.25
CA LEU A 73 17.28 -5.04 34.23
C LEU A 73 18.06 -6.23 33.69
N GLY A 74 18.02 -7.37 34.40
CA GLY A 74 18.53 -8.61 33.85
C GLY A 74 17.81 -8.92 32.55
N PHE A 75 18.55 -9.30 31.50
CA PHE A 75 18.02 -9.52 30.14
C PHE A 75 16.78 -10.45 30.11
N LYS A 76 16.73 -11.42 31.03
CA LYS A 76 15.60 -12.34 31.19
C LYS A 76 14.34 -11.66 31.76
N THR A 77 14.48 -10.85 32.81
CA THR A 77 13.37 -10.08 33.41
C THR A 77 12.92 -8.93 32.51
N PHE A 78 13.82 -8.36 31.70
CA PHE A 78 13.49 -7.41 30.65
C PHE A 78 12.66 -8.07 29.54
N LEU A 79 13.04 -9.25 29.04
CA LEU A 79 12.22 -9.99 28.08
C LEU A 79 10.84 -10.31 28.67
N GLU A 80 10.76 -10.77 29.93
CA GLU A 80 9.46 -11.04 30.58
C GLU A 80 8.59 -9.78 30.75
N ASN A 81 9.18 -8.61 31.03
CA ASN A 81 8.45 -7.34 31.24
C ASN A 81 8.19 -6.52 29.96
N VAL A 82 9.03 -6.63 28.93
CA VAL A 82 8.86 -5.96 27.63
C VAL A 82 8.06 -6.81 26.63
N LEU A 83 8.11 -8.14 26.78
CA LEU A 83 7.19 -9.05 26.07
C LEU A 83 5.82 -9.17 26.75
N THR A 84 5.53 -8.37 27.78
CA THR A 84 4.15 -8.18 28.23
C THR A 84 3.73 -6.73 27.97
N PRO A 85 3.00 -6.51 26.87
CA PRO A 85 1.56 -6.43 27.04
C PRO A 85 0.90 -7.56 26.27
N LEU A 86 0.15 -8.43 26.96
CA LEU A 86 -0.95 -9.16 26.32
C LEU A 86 -1.94 -8.10 25.84
N ARG A 87 -1.71 -7.51 24.64
CA ARG A 87 -2.79 -6.86 23.90
C ARG A 87 -3.68 -7.98 23.41
N GLN A 88 -4.54 -8.46 24.31
CA GLN A 88 -5.67 -9.30 23.96
C GLN A 88 -6.34 -8.72 22.70
N ARG A 89 -6.20 -9.40 21.58
CA ARG A 89 -6.83 -8.97 20.33
C ARG A 89 -8.19 -9.63 20.24
N ARG A 90 -9.22 -8.82 20.03
CA ARG A 90 -10.58 -9.32 19.82
C ARG A 90 -10.77 -9.61 18.35
N VAL A 91 -10.88 -10.88 18.02
CA VAL A 91 -11.21 -11.34 16.67
C VAL A 91 -12.70 -11.60 16.62
N GLU A 92 -13.39 -10.86 15.76
CA GLU A 92 -14.80 -11.01 15.50
C GLU A 92 -15.02 -11.70 14.17
N PHE A 93 -15.85 -12.74 14.18
CA PHE A 93 -16.31 -13.44 13.00
C PHE A 93 -17.74 -13.01 12.72
N LEU A 94 -17.98 -12.45 11.54
CA LEU A 94 -19.29 -12.12 11.03
C LEU A 94 -19.48 -12.89 9.73
N VAL A 95 -20.42 -13.84 9.70
CA VAL A 95 -20.66 -14.68 8.53
C VAL A 95 -22.08 -14.52 8.02
N HIS A 96 -22.20 -14.22 6.73
CA HIS A 96 -23.44 -14.20 5.97
C HIS A 96 -23.71 -15.61 5.43
N ALA A 97 -24.85 -16.19 5.78
CA ALA A 97 -25.19 -17.54 5.36
C ALA A 97 -26.69 -17.77 5.27
N ARG A 98 -27.11 -18.59 4.30
CA ARG A 98 -28.50 -19.04 4.22
C ARG A 98 -28.77 -20.12 5.26
N THR A 99 -29.45 -19.75 6.34
CA THR A 99 -29.85 -20.64 7.43
C THR A 99 -31.37 -20.74 7.53
N ALA A 100 -31.87 -21.92 7.88
CA ALA A 100 -33.29 -22.16 8.17
C ALA A 100 -33.60 -21.94 9.66
N MET A 101 -34.88 -21.89 10.01
CA MET A 101 -35.30 -21.80 11.41
C MET A 101 -34.74 -22.98 12.23
N GLY A 102 -34.09 -22.68 13.36
CA GLY A 102 -33.46 -23.65 14.25
C GLY A 102 -32.09 -24.17 13.81
N ASP A 103 -31.57 -23.72 12.66
CA ASP A 103 -30.15 -23.87 12.35
C ASP A 103 -29.31 -23.06 13.34
N VAL A 104 -28.09 -23.52 13.61
CA VAL A 104 -27.11 -22.80 14.42
C VAL A 104 -25.77 -22.79 13.71
N MET A 105 -25.18 -21.61 13.58
CA MET A 105 -23.88 -21.43 12.96
C MET A 105 -22.74 -21.56 13.98
N TYR A 106 -21.65 -22.20 13.58
CA TYR A 106 -20.43 -22.36 14.37
C TYR A 106 -19.19 -22.02 13.55
N VAL A 107 -18.14 -21.59 14.23
CA VAL A 107 -16.77 -21.47 13.68
C VAL A 107 -15.83 -22.40 14.45
N CYS A 108 -15.01 -23.14 13.71
CA CYS A 108 -14.01 -24.05 14.25
C CYS A 108 -12.69 -23.84 13.53
N GLY A 109 -11.56 -24.03 14.21
CA GLY A 109 -10.27 -23.69 13.64
C GLY A 109 -9.09 -24.30 14.35
N SER A 110 -7.90 -24.01 13.84
CA SER A 110 -6.63 -24.62 14.25
C SER A 110 -6.11 -24.16 15.61
N ILE A 111 -6.66 -23.07 16.16
CA ILE A 111 -6.25 -22.50 17.45
C ILE A 111 -7.14 -22.97 18.61
N PRO A 112 -6.63 -22.95 19.86
CA PRO A 112 -7.37 -23.39 21.03
C PRO A 112 -8.71 -22.69 21.24
N GLU A 113 -8.76 -21.39 20.96
CA GLU A 113 -9.94 -20.53 21.08
C GLU A 113 -11.03 -20.90 20.06
N LEU A 114 -10.65 -21.54 18.95
CA LEU A 114 -11.57 -22.09 17.94
C LEU A 114 -11.72 -23.62 18.05
N GLY A 115 -11.19 -24.20 19.13
CA GLY A 115 -11.39 -25.61 19.48
C GLY A 115 -10.36 -26.59 18.94
N ASN A 116 -9.26 -26.16 18.32
CA ASN A 116 -8.24 -27.05 17.72
C ASN A 116 -8.86 -28.14 16.82
N TRP A 117 -9.76 -27.73 15.92
CA TRP A 117 -10.54 -28.61 15.04
C TRP A 117 -11.44 -29.64 15.75
N GLN A 118 -11.58 -29.57 17.08
CA GLN A 118 -12.52 -30.38 17.84
C GLN A 118 -13.90 -29.74 17.77
N ARG A 119 -14.79 -30.38 17.02
CA ARG A 119 -16.12 -29.85 16.65
C ARG A 119 -17.01 -29.53 17.87
N ASN A 120 -16.85 -30.27 18.96
CA ASN A 120 -17.54 -30.05 20.24
C ASN A 120 -16.99 -28.85 21.03
N ARG A 121 -15.82 -28.33 20.63
CA ARG A 121 -15.19 -27.11 21.18
C ARG A 121 -15.27 -25.93 20.23
N ALA A 122 -15.98 -26.07 19.11
CA ALA A 122 -16.20 -24.99 18.16
C ALA A 122 -17.01 -23.85 18.81
N VAL A 123 -16.75 -22.62 18.37
CA VAL A 123 -17.41 -21.43 18.89
C VAL A 123 -18.79 -21.31 18.26
N LYS A 124 -19.83 -21.34 19.09
CA LYS A 124 -21.21 -21.09 18.68
C LYS A 124 -21.39 -19.61 18.35
N LEU A 125 -21.84 -19.31 17.13
CA LEU A 125 -22.16 -17.95 16.72
C LEU A 125 -23.58 -17.58 17.16
N LYS A 126 -23.79 -16.29 17.40
CA LYS A 126 -25.08 -15.70 17.73
C LYS A 126 -25.75 -15.21 16.46
N TYR A 127 -27.05 -15.44 16.35
CA TYR A 127 -27.86 -14.88 15.27
C TYR A 127 -27.92 -13.36 15.42
N GLY A 128 -27.48 -12.64 14.39
CA GLY A 128 -27.43 -11.19 14.32
C GLY A 128 -28.65 -10.57 13.61
N GLY A 129 -29.45 -11.36 12.89
CA GLY A 129 -30.62 -10.88 12.16
C GLY A 129 -30.62 -11.32 10.69
N ALA A 130 -31.61 -10.82 9.94
CA ALA A 130 -31.66 -10.97 8.50
C ALA A 130 -30.51 -10.17 7.84
N GLY A 131 -29.85 -10.78 6.86
CA GLY A 131 -28.83 -10.16 6.03
C GLY A 131 -29.38 -9.74 4.66
N GLU A 132 -28.49 -9.54 3.69
CA GLU A 132 -28.90 -9.23 2.32
C GLU A 132 -29.58 -10.43 1.64
N GLY A 133 -30.69 -10.16 0.95
CA GLY A 133 -31.43 -11.18 0.21
C GLY A 133 -32.01 -12.25 1.13
N ALA A 134 -31.61 -13.50 0.90
CA ALA A 134 -32.09 -14.67 1.66
C ALA A 134 -31.11 -15.14 2.74
N ASP A 135 -30.06 -14.34 3.00
CA ASP A 135 -29.02 -14.71 3.96
C ASP A 135 -29.39 -14.21 5.37
N SER A 136 -28.84 -14.88 6.38
CA SER A 136 -28.83 -14.49 7.78
C SER A 136 -27.42 -14.10 8.19
N VAL A 137 -27.31 -13.17 9.12
CA VAL A 137 -26.01 -12.74 9.67
C VAL A 137 -25.77 -13.44 11.01
N TRP A 138 -24.59 -14.02 11.17
CA TRP A 138 -24.18 -14.70 12.41
C TRP A 138 -22.85 -14.13 12.90
N GLY A 139 -22.78 -13.82 14.20
CA GLY A 139 -21.65 -13.14 14.81
C GLY A 139 -21.09 -13.87 16.02
N GLY A 140 -19.76 -13.88 16.17
CA GLY A 140 -19.08 -14.42 17.34
C GLY A 140 -17.73 -13.74 17.54
N MET A 141 -17.19 -13.84 18.75
CA MET A 141 -15.94 -13.19 19.10
C MET A 141 -15.07 -14.13 19.93
N VAL A 142 -13.78 -14.12 19.64
CA VAL A 142 -12.74 -14.75 20.45
C VAL A 142 -11.66 -13.74 20.80
N THR A 143 -10.96 -13.98 21.89
CA THR A 143 -9.84 -13.15 22.33
C THR A 143 -8.57 -13.97 22.16
N LEU A 144 -7.61 -13.45 21.40
CA LEU A 144 -6.32 -14.11 21.18
C LEU A 144 -5.28 -13.58 22.17
N GLU A 145 -4.51 -14.51 22.76
CA GLU A 145 -3.43 -14.20 23.71
C GLU A 145 -2.04 -14.05 23.03
N ASP A 146 -1.90 -14.42 21.74
CA ASP A 146 -0.61 -14.47 21.02
C ASP A 146 -0.50 -13.41 19.91
N GLU A 147 0.73 -12.99 19.61
CA GLU A 147 1.14 -12.19 18.45
C GLU A 147 1.17 -13.01 17.15
N ARG A 148 0.97 -14.34 17.21
CA ARG A 148 0.87 -15.20 16.02
C ARG A 148 -0.48 -15.07 15.34
N MET A 149 -0.44 -14.29 14.27
CA MET A 149 -1.57 -13.73 13.55
C MET A 149 -2.01 -14.56 12.32
N GLN A 150 -1.64 -15.85 12.26
CA GLN A 150 -2.05 -16.76 11.20
C GLN A 150 -2.69 -18.03 11.77
N PHE A 151 -3.90 -18.33 11.34
CA PHE A 151 -4.60 -19.57 11.69
C PHE A 151 -5.59 -19.97 10.62
N GLU A 152 -6.05 -21.22 10.71
CA GLU A 152 -7.07 -21.75 9.83
C GLU A 152 -8.41 -21.85 10.55
N TYR A 153 -9.48 -21.62 9.82
CA TYR A 153 -10.83 -21.76 10.35
C TYR A 153 -11.84 -22.17 9.28
N LYS A 154 -13.01 -22.62 9.73
CA LYS A 154 -14.10 -23.06 8.88
C LYS A 154 -15.43 -22.93 9.60
N TYR A 155 -16.47 -22.59 8.84
CA TYR A 155 -17.82 -22.55 9.37
C TYR A 155 -18.54 -23.89 9.18
N PHE A 156 -19.49 -24.16 10.06
CA PHE A 156 -20.49 -25.20 9.81
C PHE A 156 -21.86 -24.81 10.38
N ILE A 157 -22.90 -25.31 9.73
CA ILE A 157 -24.28 -25.19 10.17
C ILE A 157 -24.66 -26.49 10.89
N LEU A 158 -25.07 -26.39 12.15
CA LEU A 158 -25.72 -27.47 12.89
C LEU A 158 -27.23 -27.41 12.62
N LYS A 159 -27.76 -28.49 12.05
CA LYS A 159 -29.20 -28.66 11.77
C LYS A 159 -29.93 -29.20 12.99
N GLN A 160 -31.26 -29.05 13.01
CA GLN A 160 -32.11 -29.52 14.12
C GLN A 160 -32.04 -31.05 14.33
N ASP A 161 -31.79 -31.82 13.25
CA ASP A 161 -31.61 -33.27 13.30
C ASP A 161 -30.22 -33.69 13.83
N GLY A 162 -29.37 -32.74 14.21
CA GLY A 162 -28.01 -32.95 14.69
C GLY A 162 -26.97 -33.13 13.59
N SER A 163 -27.37 -33.14 12.31
CA SER A 163 -26.45 -33.17 11.17
C SER A 163 -25.68 -31.85 11.05
N ARG A 164 -24.49 -31.91 10.46
CA ARG A 164 -23.58 -30.76 10.31
C ARG A 164 -23.24 -30.55 8.84
N ILE A 165 -23.49 -29.35 8.34
CA ILE A 165 -23.10 -28.93 6.99
C ILE A 165 -21.86 -28.06 7.12
N TRP A 166 -20.71 -28.62 6.79
CA TRP A 166 -19.45 -27.87 6.70
C TRP A 166 -19.37 -27.12 5.39
N GLU A 167 -18.61 -26.03 5.37
CA GLU A 167 -18.18 -25.43 4.10
C GLU A 167 -17.49 -26.47 3.21
N LYS A 168 -17.72 -26.39 1.89
CA LYS A 168 -17.07 -27.30 0.93
C LYS A 168 -15.54 -27.11 0.89
N GLY A 169 -14.85 -28.10 0.32
CA GLY A 169 -13.39 -28.18 0.26
C GLY A 169 -12.82 -29.01 1.42
N ALA A 170 -12.90 -30.35 1.31
CA ALA A 170 -12.60 -31.28 2.40
C ALA A 170 -11.21 -31.11 3.04
N ASP A 171 -10.22 -30.62 2.28
CA ASP A 171 -8.83 -30.40 2.73
C ASP A 171 -8.42 -28.92 2.70
N LYS A 172 -9.39 -28.01 2.58
CA LYS A 172 -9.16 -26.57 2.38
C LYS A 172 -9.93 -25.77 3.42
N ASN A 173 -9.18 -25.01 4.22
CA ASN A 173 -9.70 -24.15 5.28
C ASN A 173 -9.52 -22.68 4.90
N ARG A 174 -10.35 -21.80 5.48
CA ARG A 174 -10.15 -20.36 5.40
C ARG A 174 -8.84 -20.03 6.11
N GLN A 175 -8.01 -19.16 5.53
CA GLN A 175 -6.82 -18.64 6.22
C GLN A 175 -7.13 -17.26 6.80
N ALA A 176 -6.94 -17.13 8.10
CA ALA A 176 -6.89 -15.84 8.77
C ALA A 176 -5.44 -15.36 8.76
N MET A 177 -5.19 -14.19 8.16
CA MET A 177 -3.93 -13.46 8.26
C MET A 177 -4.27 -12.10 8.86
N THR A 178 -4.19 -11.98 10.18
CA THR A 178 -4.77 -10.84 10.87
C THR A 178 -3.98 -9.54 10.65
N TRP A 179 -2.73 -9.60 10.17
CA TRP A 179 -1.95 -8.43 9.71
C TRP A 179 -2.40 -7.88 8.35
N MET A 180 -3.22 -8.63 7.60
CA MET A 180 -3.76 -8.18 6.31
C MET A 180 -5.13 -7.50 6.45
N LYS A 181 -5.72 -7.51 7.65
CA LYS A 181 -7.00 -6.86 7.91
C LYS A 181 -6.76 -5.49 8.53
N PRO A 182 -7.43 -4.42 8.04
CA PRO A 182 -7.36 -3.12 8.68
C PRO A 182 -7.95 -3.20 10.10
N GLU A 183 -7.29 -2.58 11.08
CA GLU A 183 -7.85 -2.41 12.42
C GLU A 183 -8.93 -1.33 12.38
N TYR A 184 -10.20 -1.75 12.32
CA TYR A 184 -11.34 -0.81 12.38
C TYR A 184 -11.40 -0.05 13.72
N GLN A 185 -10.90 -0.69 14.79
CA GLN A 185 -10.72 -0.11 16.12
C GLN A 185 -9.45 -0.70 16.73
N PRO A 186 -8.71 0.05 17.58
CA PRO A 186 -7.50 -0.46 18.22
C PRO A 186 -7.74 -1.82 18.91
N GLY A 187 -7.05 -2.86 18.44
CA GLY A 187 -7.14 -4.22 19.01
C GLY A 187 -8.40 -5.03 18.65
N ARG A 188 -9.24 -4.58 17.70
CA ARG A 188 -10.36 -5.37 17.14
C ARG A 188 -10.12 -5.68 15.67
N ILE A 189 -10.29 -6.94 15.30
CA ILE A 189 -10.12 -7.44 13.94
C ILE A 189 -11.41 -8.12 13.51
N LEU A 190 -11.97 -7.68 12.38
CA LEU A 190 -13.20 -8.22 11.82
C LEU A 190 -12.90 -9.14 10.63
N PHE A 191 -13.37 -10.37 10.72
CA PHE A 191 -13.52 -11.29 9.59
C PHE A 191 -14.97 -11.28 9.15
N GLU A 192 -15.27 -10.49 8.14
CA GLU A 192 -16.54 -10.53 7.44
C GLU A 192 -16.46 -11.54 6.29
N ASP A 193 -17.26 -12.58 6.37
CA ASP A 193 -17.25 -13.73 5.48
C ASP A 193 -18.65 -13.99 4.92
N LYS A 194 -18.71 -14.67 3.78
CA LYS A 194 -19.94 -15.28 3.27
C LYS A 194 -19.72 -16.78 3.08
N PHE A 195 -20.63 -17.59 3.62
CA PHE A 195 -20.52 -19.04 3.62
C PHE A 195 -20.39 -19.58 2.19
N GLU A 196 -19.38 -20.45 1.94
CA GLU A 196 -19.02 -20.96 0.60
C GLU A 196 -18.56 -19.92 -0.44
N CYS A 197 -18.21 -18.70 -0.02
CA CYS A 197 -17.68 -17.67 -0.88
C CYS A 197 -16.24 -17.27 -0.52
N ASN A 198 -15.49 -16.92 -1.57
CA ASN A 198 -14.26 -16.13 -1.48
C ASN A 198 -14.62 -14.65 -1.28
N SER A 199 -13.80 -13.93 -0.51
CA SER A 199 -13.86 -12.47 -0.41
C SER A 199 -12.84 -11.88 -1.39
N ILE A 200 -13.26 -10.96 -2.25
CA ILE A 200 -12.37 -10.26 -3.18
C ILE A 200 -12.30 -8.80 -2.77
N ASN A 201 -11.09 -8.35 -2.44
CA ASN A 201 -10.78 -6.99 -2.04
C ASN A 201 -10.07 -6.30 -3.20
N PHE A 202 -10.80 -5.46 -3.93
CA PHE A 202 -10.24 -4.54 -4.89
C PHE A 202 -9.61 -3.37 -4.13
N SER A 203 -8.39 -2.98 -4.53
CA SER A 203 -7.68 -1.83 -3.98
C SER A 203 -6.89 -1.17 -5.11
N ILE A 204 -7.15 0.12 -5.37
CA ILE A 204 -6.44 0.88 -6.40
C ILE A 204 -6.19 2.31 -5.95
N PHE A 205 -4.98 2.82 -6.21
CA PHE A 205 -4.67 4.23 -5.96
C PHE A 205 -5.01 5.09 -7.19
N TYR A 206 -5.82 6.13 -6.98
CA TYR A 206 -5.99 7.23 -7.94
C TYR A 206 -6.46 8.51 -7.21
N PRO A 207 -5.76 9.65 -7.38
CA PRO A 207 -6.13 10.92 -6.76
C PRO A 207 -7.29 11.58 -7.53
N ALA A 208 -8.50 11.10 -7.26
CA ALA A 208 -9.73 11.62 -7.88
C ALA A 208 -10.09 13.03 -7.35
N GLY A 209 -10.77 13.82 -8.18
CA GLY A 209 -11.33 15.11 -7.78
C GLY A 209 -12.52 14.99 -6.80
N GLU A 210 -12.96 16.13 -6.26
CA GLU A 210 -14.00 16.24 -5.21
C GLU A 210 -15.32 15.52 -5.54
N HIS A 211 -15.68 15.44 -6.82
CA HIS A 211 -16.92 14.82 -7.29
C HIS A 211 -16.67 13.52 -8.07
N GLU A 212 -15.46 13.00 -8.04
CA GLU A 212 -15.09 11.81 -8.80
C GLU A 212 -15.01 10.60 -7.88
N VAL A 213 -15.76 9.56 -8.23
CA VAL A 213 -15.79 8.31 -7.48
C VAL A 213 -15.30 7.18 -8.37
N MET A 214 -14.33 6.42 -7.88
CA MET A 214 -13.87 5.21 -8.56
C MET A 214 -14.96 4.14 -8.50
N HIS A 215 -15.20 3.49 -9.61
CA HIS A 215 -16.10 2.36 -9.76
C HIS A 215 -15.33 1.19 -10.36
N VAL A 216 -15.80 -0.02 -10.07
CA VAL A 216 -15.32 -1.25 -10.70
C VAL A 216 -16.51 -1.96 -11.35
N THR A 217 -16.26 -2.57 -12.50
CA THR A 217 -17.19 -3.49 -13.16
C THR A 217 -16.49 -4.66 -13.79
N GLY A 218 -17.21 -5.72 -14.11
CA GLY A 218 -16.64 -6.91 -14.74
C GLY A 218 -17.67 -8.00 -14.94
N GLU A 219 -17.21 -9.21 -15.26
CA GLU A 219 -18.08 -10.35 -15.51
C GLU A 219 -19.00 -10.72 -14.31
N PRO A 220 -18.52 -10.69 -13.04
CA PRO A 220 -19.37 -11.03 -11.91
C PRO A 220 -20.47 -10.00 -11.66
N ALA A 221 -21.69 -10.50 -11.38
CA ALA A 221 -22.85 -9.65 -11.10
C ALA A 221 -22.67 -8.75 -9.88
N VAL A 222 -21.93 -9.19 -8.86
CA VAL A 222 -21.66 -8.42 -7.63
C VAL A 222 -20.79 -7.18 -7.86
N ILE A 223 -20.11 -7.10 -9.01
CA ILE A 223 -19.41 -5.88 -9.43
C ILE A 223 -20.08 -5.20 -10.63
N GLY A 224 -21.24 -5.67 -11.09
CA GLY A 224 -22.04 -4.93 -12.08
C GLY A 224 -22.30 -5.63 -13.40
N LYS A 225 -21.73 -6.81 -13.65
CA LYS A 225 -21.87 -7.57 -14.92
C LYS A 225 -21.72 -6.64 -16.14
N TRP A 226 -20.62 -5.91 -16.15
CA TRP A 226 -20.32 -4.81 -17.07
C TRP A 226 -21.27 -3.61 -16.92
N MET A 227 -22.42 -3.65 -17.58
CA MET A 227 -23.34 -2.51 -17.71
C MET A 227 -24.74 -2.78 -17.18
N ASP A 228 -25.05 -3.99 -16.71
CA ASP A 228 -26.36 -4.35 -16.17
C ASP A 228 -26.21 -5.30 -14.95
N PRO A 229 -26.29 -4.80 -13.70
CA PRO A 229 -26.83 -3.49 -13.31
C PRO A 229 -25.89 -2.29 -13.52
N GLY A 230 -24.63 -2.54 -13.85
CA GLY A 230 -23.62 -1.50 -14.12
C GLY A 230 -22.59 -1.32 -13.01
N PRO A 231 -21.60 -0.43 -13.22
CA PRO A 231 -20.44 -0.31 -12.36
C PRO A 231 -20.77 -0.01 -10.90
N VAL A 232 -20.05 -0.66 -9.98
CA VAL A 232 -20.25 -0.54 -8.54
C VAL A 232 -19.28 0.48 -7.95
N PRO A 233 -19.75 1.47 -7.15
CA PRO A 233 -18.88 2.47 -6.54
C PRO A 233 -17.97 1.85 -5.49
N MET A 234 -16.71 2.28 -5.50
CA MET A 234 -15.71 1.99 -4.48
C MET A 234 -15.70 3.09 -3.42
N ARG A 235 -15.05 2.82 -2.28
CA ARG A 235 -14.92 3.77 -1.16
C ARG A 235 -13.46 4.13 -0.95
N LEU A 236 -13.17 5.35 -0.50
CA LEU A 236 -11.82 5.68 -0.07
C LEU A 236 -11.50 4.95 1.25
N GLY A 237 -10.42 4.19 1.24
CA GLY A 237 -9.84 3.53 2.40
C GLY A 237 -9.16 4.52 3.35
N VAL A 238 -8.50 3.99 4.38
CA VAL A 238 -7.74 4.80 5.33
C VAL A 238 -6.51 5.42 4.70
N LYS A 239 -6.02 6.52 5.27
CA LYS A 239 -4.71 7.06 4.89
C LYS A 239 -3.63 6.06 5.26
N GLU A 240 -2.84 5.69 4.27
CA GLU A 240 -1.70 4.79 4.42
C GLU A 240 -0.48 5.33 3.67
N LYS A 241 0.70 4.81 4.01
CA LYS A 241 1.87 4.98 3.15
C LYS A 241 1.67 4.10 1.92
N LEU A 242 1.61 4.75 0.75
CA LEU A 242 1.55 4.07 -0.52
C LEU A 242 2.88 3.36 -0.81
N GLU A 243 2.90 2.54 -1.85
CA GLU A 243 4.10 1.90 -2.38
C GLU A 243 5.19 2.90 -2.81
N THR A 244 4.82 4.16 -3.01
CA THR A 244 5.73 5.30 -3.26
C THR A 244 6.20 6.01 -1.99
N ASP A 245 5.89 5.47 -0.80
CA ASP A 245 6.23 6.03 0.51
C ASP A 245 5.60 7.40 0.83
N VAL A 246 4.71 7.86 -0.04
CA VAL A 246 3.90 9.06 0.15
C VAL A 246 2.59 8.66 0.84
N GLU A 247 2.11 9.49 1.76
CA GLU A 247 0.78 9.29 2.33
C GLU A 247 -0.31 9.48 1.26
N GLY A 248 -1.24 8.52 1.20
CA GLY A 248 -2.37 8.59 0.29
C GLY A 248 -3.51 7.67 0.73
N GLN A 249 -4.58 7.67 -0.05
CA GLN A 249 -5.75 6.80 0.17
C GLN A 249 -6.03 6.01 -1.10
N LYS A 250 -6.30 4.71 -0.94
CA LYS A 250 -6.73 3.85 -2.05
C LYS A 250 -8.24 3.74 -2.09
N TRP A 251 -8.78 3.54 -3.29
CA TRP A 251 -10.15 3.14 -3.49
C TRP A 251 -10.28 1.65 -3.24
N GLU A 252 -11.24 1.26 -2.41
CA GLU A 252 -11.44 -0.10 -1.95
C GLU A 252 -12.88 -0.56 -2.16
N LEU A 253 -13.03 -1.83 -2.53
CA LEU A 253 -14.31 -2.53 -2.55
C LEU A 253 -14.08 -3.99 -2.15
N SER A 254 -14.86 -4.49 -1.20
CA SER A 254 -14.89 -5.90 -0.83
C SER A 254 -16.19 -6.52 -1.35
N VAL A 255 -16.10 -7.62 -2.09
CA VAL A 255 -17.27 -8.38 -2.57
C VAL A 255 -17.10 -9.87 -2.30
N PHE A 256 -18.20 -10.61 -2.31
CA PHE A 256 -18.19 -12.06 -2.18
C PHE A 256 -18.47 -12.74 -3.53
N LEU A 257 -17.59 -13.65 -3.93
CA LEU A 257 -17.74 -14.50 -5.10
C LEU A 257 -17.83 -15.96 -4.69
N SER A 258 -18.56 -16.77 -5.46
CA SER A 258 -18.56 -18.23 -5.29
C SER A 258 -17.12 -18.76 -5.23
N GLN A 259 -16.85 -19.69 -4.33
CA GLN A 259 -15.57 -20.38 -4.28
C GLN A 259 -15.22 -21.17 -5.56
N GLU A 260 -16.19 -21.39 -6.44
CA GLU A 260 -16.01 -22.03 -7.75
C GLU A 260 -15.49 -21.05 -8.82
N THR A 261 -15.52 -19.74 -8.56
CA THR A 261 -14.98 -18.74 -9.47
C THR A 261 -13.47 -18.87 -9.53
N LYS A 262 -12.97 -19.27 -10.71
CA LYS A 262 -11.55 -19.54 -10.97
C LYS A 262 -10.79 -18.33 -11.49
N SER A 263 -11.45 -17.53 -12.31
CA SER A 263 -10.93 -16.30 -12.87
C SER A 263 -12.08 -15.45 -13.37
N PHE A 264 -11.87 -14.15 -13.49
CA PHE A 264 -12.82 -13.26 -14.13
C PHE A 264 -12.13 -12.00 -14.68
N GLN A 265 -12.78 -11.36 -15.64
CA GLN A 265 -12.36 -10.06 -16.15
C GLN A 265 -13.08 -8.91 -15.46
N TYR A 266 -12.38 -7.79 -15.31
CA TYR A 266 -12.90 -6.57 -14.70
C TYR A 266 -12.20 -5.32 -15.23
N ARG A 267 -12.76 -4.15 -14.90
CA ARG A 267 -12.36 -2.84 -15.40
C ARG A 267 -12.74 -1.74 -14.41
N TYR A 268 -11.91 -0.70 -14.34
CA TYR A 268 -12.19 0.50 -13.53
C TYR A 268 -12.78 1.64 -14.36
N ALA A 269 -13.59 2.47 -13.70
CA ALA A 269 -14.11 3.71 -14.25
C ALA A 269 -14.15 4.79 -13.18
N LEU A 270 -13.80 6.01 -13.55
CA LEU A 270 -13.96 7.18 -12.70
C LEU A 270 -15.22 7.93 -13.12
N LYS A 271 -16.20 8.02 -12.22
CA LYS A 271 -17.49 8.65 -12.49
C LYS A 271 -17.61 9.95 -11.73
N ASN A 272 -17.94 11.01 -12.45
CA ASN A 272 -18.33 12.28 -11.84
C ASN A 272 -19.78 12.17 -11.33
N THR A 273 -19.97 12.34 -10.03
CA THR A 273 -21.26 12.16 -9.35
C THR A 273 -22.25 13.29 -9.62
N VAL A 274 -21.78 14.44 -10.11
CA VAL A 274 -22.60 15.61 -10.44
C VAL A 274 -23.06 15.55 -11.90
N THR A 275 -22.13 15.35 -12.83
CA THR A 275 -22.43 15.37 -14.28
C THR A 275 -22.86 14.02 -14.82
N GLY A 276 -22.60 12.92 -14.09
CA GLY A 276 -22.82 11.55 -14.55
C GLY A 276 -21.78 11.06 -15.57
N TYR A 277 -20.87 11.92 -16.02
CA TYR A 277 -19.81 11.56 -16.97
C TYR A 277 -18.86 10.51 -16.37
N SER A 278 -18.47 9.53 -17.18
CA SER A 278 -17.59 8.44 -16.76
C SER A 278 -16.35 8.38 -17.65
N LYS A 279 -15.17 8.45 -17.04
CA LYS A 279 -13.89 8.16 -17.68
C LYS A 279 -13.53 6.69 -17.44
N TRP A 280 -13.28 5.95 -18.51
CA TRP A 280 -12.94 4.53 -18.43
C TRP A 280 -11.43 4.34 -18.55
N GLU A 281 -10.88 3.31 -17.90
CA GLU A 281 -9.50 2.94 -18.20
C GLU A 281 -9.39 2.55 -19.69
N ARG A 282 -8.31 2.98 -20.33
CA ARG A 282 -8.09 2.73 -21.76
C ARG A 282 -7.53 1.33 -22.05
N GLU A 283 -6.82 0.79 -21.07
CA GLU A 283 -6.13 -0.51 -21.11
C GLU A 283 -7.11 -1.68 -21.26
N PRO A 284 -6.72 -2.82 -21.87
CA PRO A 284 -7.57 -4.02 -21.94
C PRO A 284 -8.12 -4.43 -20.57
N ASN A 285 -9.22 -5.18 -20.58
CA ASN A 285 -9.81 -5.68 -19.34
C ASN A 285 -8.77 -6.40 -18.48
N ARG A 286 -8.75 -6.07 -17.19
CA ARG A 286 -7.92 -6.75 -16.19
C ARG A 286 -8.43 -8.16 -15.98
N VAL A 287 -7.52 -9.08 -15.64
CA VAL A 287 -7.86 -10.49 -15.39
C VAL A 287 -7.48 -10.84 -13.96
N ALA A 288 -8.48 -11.15 -13.13
CA ALA A 288 -8.27 -11.74 -11.81
C ALA A 288 -8.15 -13.26 -11.98
N ASN A 289 -7.00 -13.84 -11.64
CA ASN A 289 -6.80 -15.29 -11.63
C ASN A 289 -6.76 -15.81 -10.19
N LEU A 290 -7.76 -16.61 -9.83
CA LEU A 290 -7.95 -17.19 -8.50
C LEU A 290 -7.47 -18.65 -8.42
N ASN A 291 -7.01 -19.26 -9.53
CA ASN A 291 -6.61 -20.67 -9.59
C ASN A 291 -5.29 -20.96 -8.86
N ASN A 292 -4.38 -19.99 -8.80
CA ASN A 292 -3.00 -20.19 -8.30
C ASN A 292 -2.85 -20.04 -6.79
N LEU A 293 -3.95 -19.89 -6.05
CA LEU A 293 -3.90 -19.47 -4.66
C LEU A 293 -4.74 -20.44 -3.81
N GLN A 294 -4.05 -21.46 -3.27
CA GLN A 294 -4.42 -22.03 -1.97
C GLN A 294 -4.28 -20.88 -0.96
N PRO A 295 -5.30 -20.48 -0.20
CA PRO A 295 -6.50 -21.22 0.28
C PRO A 295 -7.87 -20.90 -0.37
N VAL A 296 -8.91 -21.69 -0.04
CA VAL A 296 -10.31 -21.52 -0.49
C VAL A 296 -11.15 -20.80 0.58
N ASN A 297 -12.25 -20.16 0.17
CA ASN A 297 -13.13 -19.38 1.04
C ASN A 297 -12.36 -18.28 1.79
N SER A 298 -11.35 -17.71 1.15
CA SER A 298 -10.42 -16.77 1.78
C SER A 298 -10.49 -15.39 1.12
N THR A 299 -9.78 -14.43 1.69
CA THR A 299 -9.68 -13.07 1.16
C THR A 299 -8.58 -12.99 0.11
N PHE A 300 -8.94 -12.57 -1.11
CA PHE A 300 -8.03 -12.28 -2.22
C PHE A 300 -7.90 -10.77 -2.36
N PHE A 301 -6.68 -10.26 -2.38
CA PHE A 301 -6.41 -8.84 -2.54
C PHE A 301 -5.97 -8.55 -3.98
N LEU A 302 -6.83 -7.88 -4.74
CA LEU A 302 -6.50 -7.33 -6.04
C LEU A 302 -5.97 -5.92 -5.83
N ARG A 303 -4.65 -5.82 -5.59
CA ARG A 303 -3.93 -4.57 -5.41
C ARG A 303 -3.52 -4.03 -6.78
N ASP A 304 -4.48 -3.41 -7.44
CA ASP A 304 -4.29 -2.83 -8.75
C ASP A 304 -3.51 -1.53 -8.68
N VAL A 305 -2.68 -1.34 -9.69
CA VAL A 305 -1.86 -0.14 -9.85
C VAL A 305 -2.24 0.60 -11.12
N ASN A 306 -2.06 1.92 -11.08
CA ASN A 306 -2.06 2.82 -12.23
C ASN A 306 -3.37 2.81 -13.06
N PHE A 307 -4.36 3.61 -12.67
CA PHE A 307 -5.52 3.91 -13.53
C PHE A 307 -5.12 4.93 -14.62
N VAL A 308 -5.29 4.57 -15.89
CA VAL A 308 -4.99 5.43 -17.05
C VAL A 308 -6.24 5.61 -17.90
N ALA A 309 -6.88 6.77 -17.76
CA ALA A 309 -8.18 7.05 -18.36
C ALA A 309 -8.11 7.84 -19.67
N ASP A 310 -7.07 8.67 -19.83
CA ASP A 310 -6.88 9.57 -20.96
C ASP A 310 -5.38 9.76 -21.23
N MET A 311 -5.05 10.45 -22.33
CA MET A 311 -3.68 10.83 -22.66
C MET A 311 -3.24 12.12 -21.92
N GLN A 312 -3.95 12.56 -20.88
CA GLN A 312 -3.75 13.92 -20.35
C GLN A 312 -2.32 14.12 -19.83
N PHE A 313 -1.54 14.86 -20.62
CA PHE A 313 -0.17 15.26 -20.32
C PHE A 313 -0.11 16.77 -20.11
N HIS A 314 0.89 17.19 -19.35
CA HIS A 314 1.02 18.58 -18.93
C HIS A 314 2.42 19.07 -19.24
N GLU A 315 2.51 20.28 -19.75
CA GLU A 315 3.79 20.97 -19.87
C GLU A 315 4.34 21.20 -18.46
N CYS A 316 5.61 20.86 -18.26
CA CYS A 316 6.32 21.06 -17.02
C CYS A 316 7.63 21.76 -17.36
N PRO A 317 7.68 23.10 -17.31
CA PRO A 317 8.85 23.85 -17.75
C PRO A 317 10.14 23.47 -17.00
N PRO A 318 11.33 23.65 -17.62
CA PRO A 318 11.54 24.09 -19.00
C PRO A 318 11.44 22.94 -20.01
N ASP A 319 10.83 23.18 -21.17
CA ASP A 319 10.83 22.31 -22.36
C ASP A 319 10.53 20.81 -22.13
N MET A 320 9.75 20.49 -21.09
CA MET A 320 9.33 19.12 -20.80
C MET A 320 7.81 18.98 -20.76
N PHE A 321 7.35 17.77 -21.00
CA PHE A 321 6.00 17.31 -20.72
C PHE A 321 6.03 16.06 -19.84
N ILE A 322 5.02 15.89 -19.00
CA ILE A 322 4.85 14.71 -18.15
C ILE A 322 3.44 14.13 -18.34
N GLY A 323 3.36 12.84 -18.62
CA GLY A 323 2.09 12.16 -18.84
C GLY A 323 2.14 10.64 -18.74
N PRO A 324 0.99 9.98 -19.00
CA PRO A 324 0.91 8.53 -19.16
C PRO A 324 1.60 8.09 -20.46
N TYR A 325 1.77 6.78 -20.66
CA TYR A 325 2.27 6.27 -21.94
C TYR A 325 1.23 6.45 -23.06
N PRO A 326 1.66 6.74 -24.31
CA PRO A 326 0.77 6.71 -25.46
C PRO A 326 0.37 5.27 -25.77
N GLN A 327 -0.91 5.07 -26.10
CA GLN A 327 -1.47 3.74 -26.37
C GLN A 327 -1.78 3.53 -27.85
N THR A 328 -1.82 4.63 -28.62
CA THR A 328 -2.17 4.66 -30.03
C THR A 328 -1.26 5.62 -30.79
N THR A 329 -1.22 5.50 -32.11
CA THR A 329 -0.50 6.44 -32.98
C THR A 329 -1.09 7.85 -32.92
N ALA A 330 -2.39 7.99 -32.66
CA ALA A 330 -3.04 9.30 -32.49
C ALA A 330 -2.54 10.05 -31.24
N ASP A 331 -2.24 9.33 -30.15
CA ASP A 331 -1.63 9.94 -28.96
C ASP A 331 -0.23 10.54 -29.30
N ILE A 332 0.54 9.85 -30.16
CA ILE A 332 1.85 10.34 -30.62
C ILE A 332 1.68 11.56 -31.53
N ASP A 333 0.63 11.58 -32.36
CA ASP A 333 0.31 12.76 -33.18
C ASP A 333 -0.04 13.97 -32.31
N GLU A 334 -0.85 13.80 -31.28
CA GLU A 334 -1.18 14.84 -30.28
C GLU A 334 0.08 15.36 -29.56
N MET A 335 0.98 14.45 -29.17
CA MET A 335 2.28 14.83 -28.59
C MET A 335 3.12 15.66 -29.57
N ALA A 336 3.22 15.23 -30.83
CA ALA A 336 3.97 15.93 -31.86
C ALA A 336 3.39 17.34 -32.13
N GLU A 337 2.06 17.45 -32.15
CA GLU A 337 1.35 18.73 -32.31
C GLU A 337 1.57 19.69 -31.13
N ALA A 338 1.73 19.15 -29.90
CA ALA A 338 2.16 19.92 -28.74
C ALA A 338 3.66 20.33 -28.78
N GLY A 339 4.39 19.90 -29.80
CA GLY A 339 5.79 20.25 -30.05
C GLY A 339 6.80 19.29 -29.44
N VAL A 340 6.39 18.09 -29.02
CA VAL A 340 7.32 17.05 -28.52
C VAL A 340 8.26 16.60 -29.63
N THR A 341 9.56 16.59 -29.35
CA THR A 341 10.61 16.12 -30.28
C THR A 341 11.49 15.01 -29.71
N ALA A 342 11.38 14.73 -28.41
CA ALA A 342 12.03 13.60 -27.76
C ALA A 342 11.12 12.92 -26.73
N VAL A 343 11.28 11.62 -26.52
CA VAL A 343 10.56 10.83 -25.53
C VAL A 343 11.56 10.07 -24.66
N LEU A 344 11.41 10.24 -23.35
CA LEU A 344 12.05 9.40 -22.35
C LEU A 344 11.01 8.48 -21.72
N ASN A 345 11.03 7.22 -22.14
CA ASN A 345 10.16 6.17 -21.64
C ASN A 345 10.87 5.40 -20.52
N VAL A 346 10.32 5.39 -19.30
CA VAL A 346 10.92 4.66 -18.17
C VAL A 346 10.24 3.33 -17.83
N GLN A 347 9.34 2.84 -18.69
CA GLN A 347 8.68 1.55 -18.56
C GLN A 347 9.63 0.38 -18.85
N THR A 348 9.48 -0.66 -18.06
CA THR A 348 10.14 -1.96 -18.20
C THR A 348 9.43 -2.83 -19.24
N ASP A 349 10.05 -3.94 -19.65
CA ASP A 349 9.39 -4.91 -20.53
C ASP A 349 8.21 -5.60 -19.81
N GLU A 350 8.27 -5.77 -18.49
CA GLU A 350 7.15 -6.26 -17.68
C GLU A 350 5.95 -5.30 -17.72
N ASP A 351 6.18 -3.99 -17.73
CA ASP A 351 5.09 -3.02 -17.95
C ASP A 351 4.46 -3.22 -19.33
N PHE A 352 5.25 -3.48 -20.37
CA PHE A 352 4.76 -3.66 -21.73
C PHE A 352 3.91 -4.91 -21.85
N ASP A 353 4.38 -6.02 -21.28
CA ASP A 353 3.65 -7.30 -21.27
C ASP A 353 2.33 -7.17 -20.51
N HIS A 354 2.36 -6.59 -19.31
CA HIS A 354 1.17 -6.40 -18.48
C HIS A 354 0.15 -5.47 -19.12
N ARG A 355 0.59 -4.46 -19.88
CA ARG A 355 -0.29 -3.50 -20.55
C ARG A 355 -0.61 -3.85 -22.01
N GLN A 356 -0.01 -4.92 -22.54
CA GLN A 356 -0.16 -5.37 -23.92
C GLN A 356 0.16 -4.25 -24.92
N ILE A 357 1.26 -3.53 -24.71
CA ILE A 357 1.65 -2.38 -25.52
C ILE A 357 2.18 -2.86 -26.87
N ASP A 358 1.55 -2.42 -27.97
CA ASP A 358 2.05 -2.62 -29.33
C ASP A 358 3.22 -1.66 -29.63
N TRP A 359 4.37 -1.96 -29.02
CA TRP A 359 5.54 -1.10 -29.07
C TRP A 359 6.10 -0.92 -30.49
N ASP A 360 6.03 -1.95 -31.32
CA ASP A 360 6.55 -1.88 -32.69
C ASP A 360 5.78 -0.87 -33.54
N THR A 361 4.45 -0.84 -33.40
CA THR A 361 3.60 0.15 -34.07
C THR A 361 3.90 1.57 -33.57
N LEU A 362 4.01 1.76 -32.25
CA LEU A 362 4.33 3.07 -31.67
C LEU A 362 5.72 3.56 -32.09
N LEU A 363 6.74 2.69 -32.07
CA LEU A 363 8.11 3.03 -32.44
C LEU A 363 8.23 3.50 -33.90
N LYS A 364 7.58 2.80 -34.84
CA LYS A 364 7.51 3.21 -36.25
C LYS A 364 6.83 4.56 -36.42
N HIS A 365 5.79 4.83 -35.62
CA HIS A 365 5.07 6.10 -35.71
C HIS A 365 5.85 7.26 -35.10
N TYR A 366 6.59 7.04 -34.01
CA TYR A 366 7.55 8.02 -33.50
C TYR A 366 8.60 8.41 -34.55
N GLU A 367 9.18 7.43 -35.24
CA GLU A 367 10.12 7.67 -36.34
C GLU A 367 9.49 8.52 -37.45
N LYS A 368 8.26 8.18 -37.86
CA LYS A 368 7.49 8.96 -38.85
C LYS A 368 7.24 10.41 -38.43
N ARG A 369 7.05 10.67 -37.13
CA ARG A 369 6.87 12.01 -36.57
C ARG A 369 8.19 12.69 -36.21
N ASN A 370 9.32 12.05 -36.50
CA ASN A 370 10.68 12.53 -36.22
C ASN A 370 10.91 12.81 -34.72
N ILE A 371 10.31 11.97 -33.87
CA ILE A 371 10.46 12.01 -32.42
C ILE A 371 11.51 10.98 -32.01
N GLN A 372 12.59 11.43 -31.37
CA GLN A 372 13.58 10.51 -30.84
C GLN A 372 13.05 9.85 -29.55
N VAL A 373 13.17 8.54 -29.43
CA VAL A 373 12.72 7.79 -28.25
C VAL A 373 13.91 7.08 -27.60
N ILE A 374 14.08 7.27 -26.28
CA ILE A 374 15.04 6.51 -25.48
C ILE A 374 14.31 5.86 -24.31
N ARG A 375 14.58 4.57 -24.10
CA ARG A 375 14.06 3.80 -22.96
C ARG A 375 15.10 3.72 -21.84
N CYS A 376 14.71 4.13 -20.64
CA CYS A 376 15.48 3.95 -19.40
C CYS A 376 14.66 3.17 -18.39
N GLN A 377 14.74 1.83 -18.44
CA GLN A 377 13.84 0.97 -17.66
C GLN A 377 14.03 1.17 -16.13
N ILE A 378 12.95 1.60 -15.47
CA ILE A 378 12.82 1.71 -14.01
C ILE A 378 11.64 0.86 -13.57
N ARG A 379 11.88 -0.13 -12.71
CA ARG A 379 10.82 -1.02 -12.19
C ARG A 379 9.82 -0.22 -11.36
N ASP A 380 8.53 -0.43 -11.59
CA ASP A 380 7.50 0.28 -10.85
C ASP A 380 7.47 -0.16 -9.38
N PHE A 381 7.18 0.78 -8.49
CA PHE A 381 7.10 0.53 -7.04
C PHE A 381 8.36 -0.08 -6.39
N ASP A 382 9.52 0.00 -7.07
CA ASP A 382 10.80 -0.49 -6.57
C ASP A 382 11.73 0.69 -6.26
N ARG A 383 11.98 0.90 -4.96
CA ARG A 383 12.86 1.96 -4.45
C ARG A 383 14.29 1.83 -4.97
N ASN A 384 14.82 0.60 -4.97
CA ASN A 384 16.20 0.34 -5.36
C ASN A 384 16.37 0.58 -6.85
N SER A 385 15.45 0.04 -7.66
CA SER A 385 15.45 0.28 -9.10
C SER A 385 15.32 1.77 -9.41
N LEU A 386 14.43 2.50 -8.74
CA LEU A 386 14.29 3.94 -8.92
C LEU A 386 15.61 4.65 -8.59
N ARG A 387 16.15 4.44 -7.39
CA ARG A 387 17.40 5.07 -6.91
C ARG A 387 18.58 4.82 -7.86
N GLU A 388 18.77 3.58 -8.30
CA GLU A 388 19.93 3.17 -9.11
C GLU A 388 19.85 3.64 -10.57
N ARG A 389 18.63 3.73 -11.12
CA ARG A 389 18.43 4.08 -12.54
C ARG A 389 18.19 5.57 -12.77
N LEU A 390 17.86 6.33 -11.72
CA LEU A 390 17.53 7.75 -11.80
C LEU A 390 18.62 8.57 -12.50
N MET A 391 19.89 8.36 -12.16
CA MET A 391 21.02 9.06 -12.77
C MET A 391 21.08 8.82 -14.29
N SER A 392 20.85 7.59 -14.74
CA SER A 392 20.88 7.24 -16.17
C SER A 392 19.75 7.93 -16.93
N ALA A 393 18.53 7.94 -16.36
CA ALA A 393 17.39 8.62 -16.95
C ALA A 393 17.60 10.15 -17.01
N VAL A 394 18.17 10.75 -15.95
CA VAL A 394 18.48 12.20 -15.95
C VAL A 394 19.54 12.55 -16.97
N ARG A 395 20.58 11.72 -17.17
CA ARG A 395 21.61 11.95 -18.21
C ARG A 395 21.00 11.99 -19.62
N VAL A 396 20.03 11.11 -19.91
CA VAL A 396 19.31 11.13 -21.19
C VAL A 396 18.52 12.43 -21.35
N LEU A 397 17.78 12.82 -20.30
CA LEU A 397 17.00 14.06 -20.32
C LEU A 397 17.89 15.31 -20.47
N ASP A 398 19.07 15.30 -19.85
CA ASP A 398 20.07 16.38 -19.99
C ASP A 398 20.58 16.48 -21.42
N VAL A 399 20.91 15.35 -22.06
CA VAL A 399 21.30 15.29 -23.48
C VAL A 399 20.19 15.84 -24.38
N PHE A 400 18.93 15.44 -24.18
CA PHE A 400 17.82 15.97 -24.97
C PHE A 400 17.72 17.49 -24.86
N HIS A 401 17.86 18.06 -23.66
CA HIS A 401 17.84 19.51 -23.49
C HIS A 401 19.08 20.22 -24.05
N MET A 402 20.27 19.61 -23.99
CA MET A 402 21.47 20.14 -24.65
C MET A 402 21.30 20.22 -26.18
N GLU A 403 20.53 19.29 -26.75
CA GLU A 403 20.17 19.27 -28.17
C GLU A 403 18.96 20.18 -28.50
N GLY A 404 18.43 20.93 -27.53
CA GLY A 404 17.29 21.82 -27.72
C GLY A 404 15.96 21.10 -27.95
N LYS A 405 15.83 19.84 -27.52
CA LYS A 405 14.62 19.04 -27.70
C LYS A 405 13.58 19.33 -26.63
N LYS A 406 12.31 19.29 -27.04
CA LYS A 406 11.17 19.34 -26.12
C LYS A 406 10.80 17.91 -25.75
N SER A 407 11.06 17.55 -24.49
CA SER A 407 11.09 16.16 -24.04
C SER A 407 9.77 15.74 -23.40
N TYR A 408 9.24 14.59 -23.76
CA TYR A 408 8.09 13.96 -23.11
C TYR A 408 8.56 12.80 -22.23
N ILE A 409 8.35 12.91 -20.92
CA ILE A 409 8.79 11.92 -19.94
C ILE A 409 7.58 11.17 -19.43
N HIS A 410 7.56 9.84 -19.61
CA HIS A 410 6.45 9.01 -19.15
C HIS A 410 6.90 7.69 -18.54
N CYS A 411 6.03 7.17 -17.67
CA CYS A 411 6.02 5.80 -17.20
C CYS A 411 4.69 5.17 -17.63
N THR A 412 3.99 4.45 -16.74
CA THR A 412 2.64 3.94 -17.02
C THR A 412 1.58 5.03 -16.81
N ALA A 413 1.29 5.46 -15.57
CA ALA A 413 0.31 6.54 -15.32
C ALA A 413 0.91 7.96 -15.32
N GLY A 414 2.24 8.09 -15.43
CA GLY A 414 2.93 9.38 -15.30
C GLY A 414 2.87 9.95 -13.88
N MET A 415 2.72 9.12 -12.85
CA MET A 415 2.52 9.58 -11.47
C MET A 415 3.76 9.43 -10.57
N GLY A 416 4.48 8.30 -10.68
CA GLY A 416 5.62 7.99 -9.81
C GLY A 416 6.97 8.21 -10.48
N ARG A 417 7.40 7.23 -11.30
CA ARG A 417 8.73 7.16 -11.93
C ARG A 417 9.07 8.37 -12.80
N ALA A 418 8.18 8.75 -13.72
CA ALA A 418 8.42 9.88 -14.63
C ALA A 418 8.53 11.23 -13.89
N PRO A 419 7.60 11.60 -12.98
CA PRO A 419 7.79 12.75 -12.10
C PRO A 419 9.09 12.73 -11.31
N ALA A 420 9.51 11.56 -10.79
CA ALA A 420 10.77 11.45 -10.05
C ALA A 420 11.99 11.79 -10.93
N VAL A 421 12.01 11.36 -12.19
CA VAL A 421 13.08 11.71 -13.16
C VAL A 421 13.11 13.23 -13.40
N VAL A 422 11.96 13.87 -13.60
CA VAL A 422 11.90 15.32 -13.82
C VAL A 422 12.36 16.10 -12.59
N VAL A 423 11.90 15.73 -11.39
CA VAL A 423 12.38 16.33 -10.14
C VAL A 423 13.89 16.19 -10.03
N ALA A 424 14.42 15.00 -10.30
CA ALA A 424 15.85 14.75 -10.21
C ALA A 424 16.66 15.58 -11.22
N TYR A 425 16.17 15.75 -12.44
CA TYR A 425 16.77 16.64 -13.43
C TYR A 425 16.79 18.10 -12.97
N LEU A 426 15.67 18.62 -12.45
CA LEU A 426 15.59 19.99 -11.95
C LEU A 426 16.59 20.23 -10.80
N VAL A 427 16.78 19.24 -9.91
CA VAL A 427 17.73 19.35 -8.81
C VAL A 427 19.18 19.20 -9.29
N TRP A 428 19.51 18.09 -9.96
CA TRP A 428 20.89 17.79 -10.33
C TRP A 428 21.45 18.71 -11.40
N VAL A 429 20.64 19.04 -12.42
CA VAL A 429 21.08 19.80 -13.59
C VAL A 429 20.72 21.27 -13.44
N LYS A 430 19.45 21.60 -13.18
CA LYS A 430 19.00 23.00 -13.05
C LYS A 430 19.29 23.63 -11.69
N LYS A 431 19.81 22.86 -10.72
CA LYS A 431 20.23 23.30 -9.38
C LYS A 431 19.09 23.84 -8.52
N TRP A 432 17.88 23.34 -8.73
CA TRP A 432 16.73 23.69 -7.89
C TRP A 432 16.82 23.01 -6.52
N ASN A 433 16.14 23.60 -5.53
CA ASN A 433 15.85 22.89 -4.28
C ASN A 433 14.91 21.71 -4.58
N LEU A 434 15.09 20.59 -3.85
CA LEU A 434 14.25 19.40 -4.03
C LEU A 434 12.76 19.70 -3.85
N TYR A 435 12.36 20.37 -2.78
CA TYR A 435 10.96 20.60 -2.48
C TYR A 435 10.33 21.60 -3.47
N ASP A 436 11.09 22.59 -3.93
CA ASP A 436 10.64 23.50 -4.99
C ASP A 436 10.42 22.74 -6.32
N ALA A 437 11.33 21.83 -6.67
CA ALA A 437 11.18 20.98 -7.86
C ALA A 437 9.98 20.04 -7.75
N VAL A 438 9.77 19.42 -6.58
CA VAL A 438 8.57 18.58 -6.32
C VAL A 438 7.30 19.41 -6.44
N GLN A 439 7.26 20.59 -5.83
CA GLN A 439 6.10 21.47 -5.87
C GLN A 439 5.82 21.94 -7.29
N HIS A 440 6.85 22.31 -8.05
CA HIS A 440 6.73 22.67 -9.46
C HIS A 440 6.11 21.56 -10.31
N VAL A 441 6.59 20.33 -10.17
CA VAL A 441 6.03 19.17 -10.88
C VAL A 441 4.57 18.93 -10.47
N LYS A 442 4.23 19.03 -9.18
CA LYS A 442 2.86 18.87 -8.69
C LYS A 442 1.92 19.98 -9.14
N THR A 443 2.40 21.22 -9.24
CA THR A 443 1.61 22.34 -9.75
C THR A 443 1.21 22.12 -11.21
N HIS A 444 2.12 21.58 -12.03
CA HIS A 444 1.84 21.31 -13.44
C HIS A 444 1.10 19.98 -13.66
N ARG A 445 1.37 18.97 -12.83
CA ARG A 445 0.70 17.67 -12.87
C ARG A 445 0.22 17.30 -11.46
N PRO A 446 -1.00 17.69 -11.06
CA PRO A 446 -1.54 17.48 -9.71
C PRO A 446 -1.59 16.01 -9.28
N VAL A 447 -1.73 15.09 -10.24
CA VAL A 447 -1.73 13.64 -10.01
C VAL A 447 -0.32 13.06 -9.75
N ALA A 448 0.74 13.87 -9.81
CA ALA A 448 2.10 13.42 -9.58
C ALA A 448 2.36 13.13 -8.10
N VAL A 449 2.88 11.93 -7.84
CA VAL A 449 3.21 11.41 -6.51
C VAL A 449 4.62 10.77 -6.54
N PRO A 450 5.67 11.54 -6.86
CA PRO A 450 7.04 11.01 -6.87
C PRO A 450 7.46 10.55 -5.47
N ASN A 451 8.27 9.49 -5.40
CA ASN A 451 8.81 8.98 -4.14
C ASN A 451 9.89 9.93 -3.61
N VAL A 452 9.49 10.92 -2.81
CA VAL A 452 10.37 11.96 -2.26
C VAL A 452 11.47 11.36 -1.35
N PRO A 453 11.20 10.39 -0.46
CA PRO A 453 12.26 9.78 0.34
C PRO A 453 13.38 9.14 -0.51
N VAL A 454 13.03 8.44 -1.59
CA VAL A 454 14.04 7.89 -2.52
C VAL A 454 14.81 9.00 -3.24
N LEU A 455 14.15 10.11 -3.59
CA LEU A 455 14.83 11.27 -4.18
C LEU A 455 15.82 11.90 -3.18
N GLU A 456 15.45 12.08 -1.91
CA GLU A 456 16.36 12.57 -0.87
C GLU A 456 17.59 11.68 -0.71
N GLU A 457 17.43 10.36 -0.82
CA GLU A 457 18.54 9.42 -0.79
C GLU A 457 19.42 9.52 -2.06
N ALA A 458 18.81 9.47 -3.25
CA ALA A 458 19.52 9.44 -4.52
C ALA A 458 20.31 10.74 -4.77
N LEU A 459 19.68 11.89 -4.48
CA LEU A 459 20.22 13.22 -4.77
C LEU A 459 21.39 13.63 -3.87
N LYS A 460 21.71 12.85 -2.82
CA LYS A 460 22.97 12.99 -2.06
C LYS A 460 24.21 12.76 -2.93
N SER A 461 24.08 11.93 -3.96
CA SER A 461 25.15 11.74 -4.94
C SER A 461 25.29 12.98 -5.82
N LYS A 462 26.54 13.35 -6.15
CA LYS A 462 26.79 14.44 -7.10
C LYS A 462 26.42 14.00 -8.50
N TYR A 463 25.77 14.89 -9.24
CA TYR A 463 25.56 14.71 -10.66
C TYR A 463 26.90 14.59 -11.39
N THR A 464 27.03 13.55 -12.20
CA THR A 464 28.20 13.31 -13.05
C THR A 464 27.71 13.16 -14.49
N LEU A 465 28.16 14.07 -15.35
CA LEU A 465 27.92 13.97 -16.79
C LEU A 465 29.01 13.06 -17.35
N TYR A 466 28.68 11.77 -17.45
CA TYR A 466 29.57 10.65 -17.80
C TYR A 466 30.67 10.38 -16.77
#